data_AF-A0A964HIU7-F1
#
_entry.id   AF-A0A964HIU7-F1
#
_cell.length_a   1.000
_cell.length_b   1.000
_cell.length_c   1.000
_cell.angle_alpha   90.00
_cell.angle_beta   90.00
_cell.angle_gamma   90.00
#
_symmetry.space_group_name_H-M   'P 1'
#
loop_
_entity.id
_entity.type
_entity.pdbx_description
1 polymer ?
#
loop_
_entity_poly.entity_id
_entity_poly.type
_entity_poly.pdbx_seq_one_letter_code
_entity_poly.pdbx_strand_id
1 'polypeptide(L)'
;MTRNLTLLLALAGLCGAANRPVTDLKGSYVEARTADVFTGPCFANSEVELVGNLAVFGWRINQGSWEGVTLDGLSVVAAVKASSTLGDQFHSAYPVKSYLIVDQKASIAQRSALQQFAKRMAGDLLQDIAGISALPIEFKVDGDSIHEARVSLTAGTLAAVRTRGINVGDYH
;
A
#
# COMPACT_ATOMS: atom_id res chain seq x y z
N MET A 1 28.39 -58.97 -41.01
CA MET A 1 29.08 -57.69 -40.74
C MET A 1 28.09 -56.75 -40.08
N THR A 2 28.11 -56.73 -38.76
CA THR A 2 27.08 -56.14 -37.88
C THR A 2 27.29 -54.65 -37.68
N ARG A 3 26.19 -53.91 -37.80
CA ARG A 3 26.06 -52.45 -37.78
C ARG A 3 26.21 -51.88 -36.36
N ASN A 4 26.86 -50.72 -36.33
CA ASN A 4 27.02 -49.73 -35.26
C ASN A 4 25.82 -49.59 -34.31
N LEU A 5 26.11 -49.49 -33.00
CA LEU A 5 25.17 -48.94 -32.02
C LEU A 5 25.89 -47.88 -31.17
N THR A 6 25.74 -46.63 -31.60
CA THR A 6 26.21 -45.43 -30.91
C THR A 6 25.26 -45.15 -29.74
N LEU A 7 25.78 -45.15 -28.52
CA LEU A 7 25.08 -44.80 -27.29
C LEU A 7 25.78 -43.57 -26.71
N LEU A 8 25.10 -42.42 -26.51
CA LEU A 8 25.45 -41.45 -25.45
C LEU A 8 24.43 -40.30 -25.33
N LEU A 9 23.68 -40.38 -24.22
CA LEU A 9 23.15 -39.31 -23.35
C LEU A 9 22.39 -38.12 -23.97
N ALA A 10 21.05 -38.22 -23.94
CA ALA A 10 20.16 -37.05 -23.93
C ALA A 10 20.06 -36.49 -22.50
N LEU A 11 20.70 -35.34 -22.26
CA LEU A 11 20.56 -34.55 -21.05
C LEU A 11 19.20 -33.82 -21.10
N ALA A 12 18.16 -34.42 -20.53
CA ALA A 12 16.87 -33.76 -20.35
C ALA A 12 17.00 -32.70 -19.25
N GLY A 13 17.37 -31.48 -19.63
CA GLY A 13 17.24 -30.31 -18.78
C GLY A 13 15.75 -30.06 -18.51
N LEU A 14 15.27 -30.49 -17.35
CA LEU A 14 14.03 -29.95 -16.78
C LEU A 14 14.31 -28.48 -16.42
N CYS A 15 14.14 -27.59 -17.39
CA CYS A 15 13.81 -26.20 -17.10
C CYS A 15 12.44 -26.20 -16.41
N GLY A 16 12.46 -26.29 -15.07
CA GLY A 16 11.31 -25.91 -14.27
C GLY A 16 11.04 -24.44 -14.56
N ALA A 17 10.07 -24.16 -15.43
CA ALA A 17 9.50 -22.83 -15.57
C ALA A 17 9.04 -22.42 -14.17
N ALA A 18 9.74 -21.47 -13.55
CA ALA A 18 9.31 -20.90 -12.28
C ALA A 18 7.96 -20.22 -12.53
N ASN A 19 6.87 -20.92 -12.24
CA ASN A 19 5.55 -20.32 -12.10
C ASN A 19 5.67 -19.34 -10.93
N ARG A 20 6.02 -18.09 -11.23
CA ARG A 20 5.96 -17.01 -10.25
C ARG A 20 4.52 -16.95 -9.78
N PRO A 21 4.27 -17.04 -8.46
CA PRO A 21 2.92 -16.95 -7.97
C PRO A 21 2.35 -15.60 -8.37
N VAL A 22 1.12 -15.62 -8.89
CA VAL A 22 0.46 -14.42 -9.45
C VAL A 22 0.39 -13.35 -8.37
N THR A 23 0.79 -12.14 -8.75
CA THR A 23 0.57 -10.92 -7.97
C THR A 23 -0.22 -9.97 -8.83
N ASP A 24 -1.51 -9.90 -8.56
CA ASP A 24 -2.47 -9.00 -9.22
C ASP A 24 -3.48 -8.60 -8.15
N LEU A 25 -3.54 -7.31 -7.85
CA LEU A 25 -4.41 -6.75 -6.81
C LEU A 25 -5.16 -5.54 -7.35
N LYS A 26 -6.47 -5.55 -7.15
CA LYS A 26 -7.36 -4.44 -7.47
C LYS A 26 -8.02 -3.95 -6.20
N GLY A 27 -8.13 -2.64 -6.05
CA GLY A 27 -8.56 -2.07 -4.79
C GLY A 27 -8.59 -0.55 -4.78
N SER A 28 -8.72 0.00 -3.59
CA SER A 28 -8.79 1.43 -3.33
C SER A 28 -7.65 1.86 -2.43
N TYR A 29 -7.18 3.08 -2.65
CA TYR A 29 -6.16 3.74 -1.84
C TYR A 29 -6.72 5.05 -1.29
N VAL A 30 -6.40 5.35 -0.04
CA VAL A 30 -6.65 6.65 0.55
C VAL A 30 -5.44 7.09 1.34
N GLU A 31 -5.16 8.38 1.31
CA GLU A 31 -4.07 8.98 2.02
C GLU A 31 -4.51 10.32 2.61
N ALA A 32 -4.07 10.56 3.84
CA ALA A 32 -4.17 11.86 4.48
C ALA A 32 -2.79 12.27 4.98
N ARG A 33 -2.39 13.51 4.69
CA ARG A 33 -1.16 14.13 5.19
C ARG A 33 -1.51 15.35 6.02
N THR A 34 -0.57 15.79 6.86
CA THR A 34 -0.66 17.08 7.56
C THR A 34 -0.26 18.28 6.70
N ALA A 35 -0.07 18.09 5.40
CA ALA A 35 0.14 19.12 4.38
C ALA A 35 -0.82 18.88 3.22
N ASP A 36 -1.15 19.95 2.49
CA ASP A 36 -1.96 19.85 1.29
C ASP A 36 -1.16 19.25 0.13
N VAL A 37 -1.67 18.14 -0.40
CA VAL A 37 -0.97 17.37 -1.47
C VAL A 37 -1.25 17.93 -2.86
N PHE A 38 -2.41 18.56 -3.05
CA PHE A 38 -2.86 19.14 -4.32
C PHE A 38 -3.09 20.63 -4.16
N THR A 39 -2.00 21.39 -4.09
CA THR A 39 -2.07 22.85 -3.87
C THR A 39 -1.16 23.62 -4.81
N GLY A 40 -1.43 24.92 -4.96
CA GLY A 40 -0.61 25.82 -5.76
C GLY A 40 0.76 26.08 -5.12
N PRO A 41 1.77 26.53 -5.89
CA PRO A 41 3.13 26.73 -5.39
C PRO A 41 3.21 27.62 -4.14
N CYS A 42 2.37 28.66 -4.05
CA CYS A 42 2.36 29.57 -2.89
C CYS A 42 1.97 28.88 -1.58
N PHE A 43 0.99 27.97 -1.62
CA PHE A 43 0.56 27.21 -0.45
C PHE A 43 1.57 26.12 -0.10
N ALA A 44 2.06 25.38 -1.11
CA ALA A 44 3.10 24.38 -0.89
C ALA A 44 4.36 25.00 -0.24
N ASN A 45 4.82 26.15 -0.74
CA ASN A 45 5.95 26.88 -0.15
C ASN A 45 5.68 27.40 1.27
N SER A 46 4.41 27.57 1.65
CA SER A 46 4.03 27.98 3.00
C SER A 46 3.97 26.80 3.98
N GLU A 47 4.11 25.57 3.50
CA GLU A 47 3.98 24.34 4.29
C GLU A 47 5.27 23.50 4.33
N VAL A 48 6.08 23.56 3.26
CA VAL A 48 7.36 22.85 3.17
C VAL A 48 8.26 23.23 4.34
N GLU A 49 8.89 22.22 4.95
CA GLU A 49 9.70 22.27 6.17
C GLU A 49 8.94 22.62 7.46
N LEU A 50 7.64 22.95 7.40
CA LEU A 50 6.82 23.30 8.56
C LEU A 50 5.85 22.17 8.94
N VAL A 51 5.21 21.56 7.95
CA VAL A 51 4.19 20.49 8.13
C VAL A 51 4.36 19.37 7.09
N GLY A 52 3.39 18.47 6.97
CA GLY A 52 3.43 17.34 6.03
C GLY A 52 4.36 16.19 6.40
N ASN A 53 4.88 16.17 7.63
CA ASN A 53 5.73 15.10 8.15
C ASN A 53 4.95 13.93 8.76
N LEU A 54 3.62 13.99 8.83
CA LEU A 54 2.75 12.91 9.29
C LEU A 54 1.81 12.50 8.16
N ALA A 55 1.60 11.19 8.01
CA ALA A 55 0.57 10.69 7.09
C ALA A 55 -0.05 9.36 7.54
N VAL A 56 -1.26 9.11 7.07
CA VAL A 56 -1.95 7.82 7.17
C VAL A 56 -2.27 7.33 5.76
N PHE A 57 -1.85 6.12 5.46
CA PHE A 57 -2.12 5.40 4.22
C PHE A 57 -3.09 4.27 4.50
N GLY A 58 -4.11 4.13 3.66
CA GLY A 58 -5.04 3.01 3.71
C GLY A 58 -5.15 2.34 2.36
N TRP A 59 -5.04 1.01 2.35
CA TRP A 59 -5.33 0.19 1.18
C TRP A 59 -6.46 -0.77 1.49
N ARG A 60 -7.46 -0.79 0.62
CA ARG A 60 -8.49 -1.84 0.57
C ARG A 60 -8.25 -2.70 -0.65
N ILE A 61 -8.08 -4.00 -0.44
CA ILE A 61 -8.01 -4.98 -1.52
C ILE A 61 -9.44 -5.46 -1.80
N ASN A 62 -9.93 -5.24 -3.02
CA ASN A 62 -11.24 -5.74 -3.44
C ASN A 62 -11.11 -7.16 -3.97
N GLN A 63 -10.09 -7.40 -4.80
CA GLN A 63 -9.85 -8.70 -5.42
C GLN A 63 -8.37 -8.87 -5.74
N GLY A 64 -7.87 -10.10 -5.58
CA GLY A 64 -6.59 -10.53 -6.07
C GLY A 64 -5.75 -11.31 -5.05
N SER A 65 -4.52 -11.59 -5.45
CA SER A 65 -3.56 -12.30 -4.64
C SER A 65 -2.20 -11.62 -4.65
N TRP A 66 -1.49 -11.79 -3.54
CA TRP A 66 -0.10 -11.39 -3.39
C TRP A 66 0.74 -12.64 -3.22
N GLU A 67 1.62 -12.92 -4.18
CA GLU A 67 2.46 -14.13 -4.18
C GLU A 67 1.64 -15.41 -3.90
N GLY A 68 0.45 -15.51 -4.49
CA GLY A 68 -0.44 -16.67 -4.37
C GLY A 68 -1.30 -16.70 -3.10
N VAL A 69 -1.16 -15.72 -2.20
CA VAL A 69 -2.04 -15.56 -1.03
C VAL A 69 -3.20 -14.64 -1.40
N THR A 70 -4.44 -15.15 -1.36
CA THR A 70 -5.65 -14.35 -1.63
C THR A 70 -5.86 -13.29 -0.54
N LEU A 71 -6.05 -12.04 -0.97
CA LEU A 71 -6.24 -10.88 -0.09
C LEU A 71 -7.61 -10.22 -0.24
N ASP A 72 -8.55 -10.87 -0.96
CA ASP A 72 -9.90 -10.37 -1.21
C ASP A 72 -10.59 -9.83 0.04
N GLY A 73 -11.07 -8.59 -0.06
CA GLY A 73 -11.81 -7.91 1.00
C GLY A 73 -10.98 -7.52 2.22
N LEU A 74 -9.68 -7.78 2.26
CA LEU A 74 -8.79 -7.37 3.35
C LEU A 74 -8.32 -5.92 3.17
N SER A 75 -7.90 -5.31 4.28
CA SER A 75 -7.31 -3.98 4.27
C SER A 75 -6.00 -3.93 5.05
N VAL A 76 -5.18 -2.92 4.77
CA VAL A 76 -3.98 -2.61 5.56
C VAL A 76 -3.84 -1.10 5.67
N VAL A 77 -3.40 -0.64 6.83
CA VAL A 77 -3.23 0.79 7.13
C VAL A 77 -1.82 1.01 7.66
N ALA A 78 -1.17 2.08 7.21
CA ALA A 78 0.11 2.53 7.72
C ALA A 78 -0.02 3.96 8.26
N ALA A 79 0.50 4.20 9.46
CA ALA A 79 0.77 5.55 9.95
C ALA A 79 2.27 5.81 9.83
N VAL A 80 2.65 6.97 9.30
CA VAL A 80 4.06 7.34 9.11
C VAL A 80 4.37 8.69 9.76
N LYS A 81 5.59 8.78 10.28
CA LYS A 81 6.21 10.01 10.77
C LYS A 81 7.57 10.17 10.12
N ALA A 82 7.68 11.14 9.23
CA ALA A 82 8.91 11.57 8.60
C ALA A 82 9.64 12.62 9.45
N SER A 83 10.89 12.86 9.10
CA SER A 83 11.72 13.93 9.68
C SER A 83 11.47 15.30 9.05
N SER A 84 11.00 15.31 7.80
CA SER A 84 10.64 16.52 7.02
C SER A 84 9.35 16.28 6.22
N THR A 85 8.93 17.27 5.43
CA THR A 85 7.73 17.25 4.59
C THR A 85 7.78 16.10 3.58
N LEU A 86 6.77 15.24 3.60
CA LEU A 86 6.63 14.15 2.63
C LEU A 86 6.38 14.69 1.22
N GLY A 87 7.24 14.35 0.27
CA GLY A 87 7.13 14.78 -1.12
C GLY A 87 7.91 16.05 -1.47
N ASP A 88 8.63 16.64 -0.50
CA ASP A 88 9.62 17.68 -0.78
C ASP A 88 10.71 17.10 -1.71
N GLN A 89 11.04 17.85 -2.76
CA GLN A 89 12.05 17.48 -3.75
C GLN A 89 13.46 17.95 -3.35
N PHE A 90 13.56 18.91 -2.42
CA PHE A 90 14.80 19.55 -2.05
C PHE A 90 15.38 18.99 -0.74
N HIS A 91 14.52 18.52 0.17
CA HIS A 91 14.95 17.93 1.44
C HIS A 91 14.49 16.47 1.57
N SER A 92 15.32 15.70 2.28
CA SER A 92 15.01 14.31 2.58
C SER A 92 13.88 14.23 3.62
N ALA A 93 12.88 13.39 3.36
CA ALA A 93 11.89 13.01 4.37
C ALA A 93 12.47 12.07 5.46
N TYR A 94 13.66 11.49 5.24
CA TYR A 94 14.27 10.47 6.10
C TYR A 94 15.12 11.06 7.24
N PRO A 95 15.11 10.43 8.44
CA PRO A 95 14.51 9.13 8.75
C PRO A 95 12.98 9.16 8.85
N VAL A 96 12.35 8.04 8.48
CA VAL A 96 10.90 7.83 8.60
C VAL A 96 10.67 6.67 9.55
N LYS A 97 9.76 6.85 10.52
CA LYS A 97 9.23 5.78 11.35
C LYS A 97 7.80 5.48 10.94
N SER A 98 7.41 4.22 11.02
CA SER A 98 6.06 3.80 10.65
C SER A 98 5.44 2.84 11.65
N TYR A 99 4.12 2.76 11.63
CA TYR A 99 3.34 1.78 12.37
C TYR A 99 2.33 1.14 11.42
N LEU A 100 2.31 -0.19 11.37
CA LEU A 100 1.49 -0.93 10.43
C LEU A 100 0.32 -1.60 11.14
N ILE A 101 -0.87 -1.47 10.58
CA ILE A 101 -2.10 -2.08 11.10
C ILE A 101 -2.63 -3.01 10.01
N VAL A 102 -2.58 -4.31 10.28
CA VAL A 102 -3.13 -5.35 9.39
C VAL A 102 -4.54 -5.73 9.84
N ASP A 103 -5.36 -6.18 8.89
CA ASP A 103 -6.74 -6.56 9.18
C ASP A 103 -6.81 -7.72 10.19
N GLN A 104 -7.57 -7.56 11.28
CA GLN A 104 -7.70 -8.60 12.30
C GLN A 104 -8.27 -9.90 11.73
N LYS A 105 -9.17 -9.81 10.75
CA LYS A 105 -9.78 -11.00 10.11
C LYS A 105 -8.81 -11.78 9.22
N ALA A 106 -7.65 -11.20 8.89
CA ALA A 106 -6.64 -11.87 8.08
C ALA A 106 -5.98 -13.01 8.86
N SER A 107 -5.81 -14.15 8.18
CA SER A 107 -4.96 -15.26 8.66
C SER A 107 -3.50 -14.84 8.78
N ILE A 108 -2.66 -15.66 9.41
CA ILE A 108 -1.23 -15.38 9.56
C ILE A 108 -0.54 -15.19 8.19
N ALA A 109 -0.83 -16.06 7.22
CA ALA A 109 -0.29 -15.95 5.87
C ALA A 109 -0.74 -14.65 5.18
N GLN A 110 -2.01 -14.28 5.32
CA GLN A 110 -2.55 -13.04 4.77
C GLN A 110 -1.97 -11.80 5.45
N ARG A 111 -1.73 -11.82 6.76
CA ARG A 111 -1.06 -10.72 7.47
C ARG A 111 0.34 -10.51 6.93
N SER A 112 1.12 -11.58 6.73
CA SER A 112 2.44 -11.48 6.10
C SER A 112 2.35 -10.88 4.69
N ALA A 113 1.42 -11.38 3.87
CA ALA A 113 1.20 -10.87 2.52
C ALA A 113 0.76 -9.39 2.50
N LEU A 114 -0.12 -8.96 3.41
CA LEU A 114 -0.50 -7.54 3.57
C LEU A 114 0.69 -6.66 3.95
N GLN A 115 1.58 -7.14 4.82
CA GLN A 115 2.79 -6.41 5.19
C GLN A 115 3.74 -6.24 4.00
N GLN A 116 3.95 -7.31 3.23
CA GLN A 116 4.80 -7.27 2.03
C GLN A 116 4.20 -6.35 0.96
N PHE A 117 2.90 -6.46 0.72
CA PHE A 117 2.17 -5.57 -0.17
C PHE A 117 2.31 -4.10 0.26
N ALA A 118 2.02 -3.77 1.53
CA ALA A 118 2.13 -2.40 2.02
C ALA A 118 3.55 -1.85 1.86
N LYS A 119 4.58 -2.63 2.22
CA LYS A 119 5.99 -2.28 2.00
C LYS A 119 6.30 -2.02 0.53
N ARG A 120 5.78 -2.83 -0.39
CA ARG A 120 5.96 -2.59 -1.84
C ARG A 120 5.33 -1.28 -2.29
N MET A 121 4.15 -0.96 -1.75
CA MET A 121 3.37 0.22 -2.15
C MET A 121 3.94 1.52 -1.58
N ALA A 122 4.33 1.54 -0.30
CA ALA A 122 4.87 2.72 0.36
C ALA A 122 6.38 2.90 0.13
N GLY A 123 7.04 1.89 -0.43
CA GLY A 123 8.49 1.87 -0.64
C GLY A 123 9.24 2.13 0.68
N ASP A 124 10.15 3.09 0.62
CA ASP A 124 11.08 3.37 1.69
C ASP A 124 10.41 3.96 2.96
N LEU A 125 9.17 4.45 2.85
CA LEU A 125 8.39 4.95 4.00
C LEU A 125 7.99 3.85 5.01
N LEU A 126 8.06 2.58 4.61
CA LEU A 126 7.77 1.41 5.46
C LEU A 126 9.00 0.53 5.72
N GLN A 127 10.22 1.06 5.56
CA GLN A 127 11.44 0.31 5.88
C GLN A 127 11.67 0.17 7.39
N ASP A 128 11.35 1.19 8.18
CA ASP A 128 11.54 1.22 9.63
C ASP A 128 10.19 1.23 10.34
N ILE A 129 9.67 0.03 10.58
CA ILE A 129 8.37 -0.20 11.22
C ILE A 129 8.59 -0.36 12.73
N ALA A 130 8.13 0.62 13.50
CA ALA A 130 8.20 0.64 14.96
C ALA A 130 7.25 -0.37 15.62
N GLY A 131 6.22 -0.82 14.92
CA GLY A 131 5.30 -1.83 15.44
C GLY A 131 4.25 -2.26 14.41
N ILE A 132 3.67 -3.44 14.66
CA ILE A 132 2.60 -3.99 13.85
C ILE A 132 1.49 -4.47 14.78
N SER A 133 0.24 -4.10 14.49
CA SER A 133 -0.94 -4.61 15.19
C SER A 133 -1.95 -5.21 14.23
N ALA A 134 -2.70 -6.20 14.70
CA ALA A 134 -3.87 -6.72 14.01
C ALA A 134 -5.13 -6.15 14.68
N LEU A 135 -5.83 -5.24 14.01
CA LEU A 135 -7.01 -4.55 14.54
C LEU A 135 -8.18 -4.64 13.55
N PRO A 136 -9.44 -4.45 14.00
CA PRO A 136 -10.57 -4.32 13.07
C PRO A 136 -10.32 -3.16 12.12
N ILE A 137 -10.39 -3.41 10.81
CA ILE A 137 -10.31 -2.36 9.80
C ILE A 137 -11.63 -2.30 9.05
N GLU A 138 -12.28 -1.13 9.07
CA GLU A 138 -13.38 -0.82 8.19
C GLU A 138 -12.92 0.18 7.15
N PHE A 139 -13.06 -0.17 5.87
CA PHE A 139 -12.77 0.71 4.75
C PHE A 139 -13.99 0.71 3.83
N LYS A 140 -14.66 1.84 3.69
CA LYS A 140 -15.79 2.04 2.79
C LYS A 140 -15.45 3.11 1.76
N VAL A 141 -15.83 2.84 0.52
CA VAL A 141 -15.81 3.79 -0.59
C VAL A 141 -17.23 3.85 -1.09
N ASP A 142 -17.89 4.98 -0.86
CA ASP A 142 -19.26 5.26 -1.29
C ASP A 142 -19.25 6.25 -2.46
N GLY A 143 -20.30 6.25 -3.28
CA GLY A 143 -20.43 7.14 -4.45
C GLY A 143 -20.08 6.45 -5.77
N ASP A 144 -20.86 6.74 -6.81
CA ASP A 144 -20.78 6.06 -8.11
C ASP A 144 -19.88 6.82 -9.12
N SER A 145 -19.38 8.00 -8.73
CA SER A 145 -18.47 8.82 -9.53
C SER A 145 -17.36 9.42 -8.66
N ILE A 146 -16.30 9.90 -9.31
CA ILE A 146 -15.16 10.55 -8.63
C ILE A 146 -15.56 11.82 -7.86
N HIS A 147 -16.64 12.49 -8.27
CA HIS A 147 -17.12 13.71 -7.62
C HIS A 147 -17.92 13.42 -6.35
N GLU A 148 -18.56 12.25 -6.33
CA GLU A 148 -19.38 11.77 -5.21
C GLU A 148 -18.61 10.86 -4.27
N ALA A 149 -17.39 10.44 -4.65
CA ALA A 149 -16.60 9.47 -3.92
C ALA A 149 -16.31 9.94 -2.48
N ARG A 150 -16.70 9.10 -1.52
CA ARG A 150 -16.49 9.31 -0.08
C ARG A 150 -15.78 8.12 0.48
N VAL A 151 -14.70 8.37 1.21
CA VAL A 151 -13.94 7.33 1.89
C VAL A 151 -14.15 7.45 3.38
N SER A 152 -14.49 6.33 4.02
CA SER A 152 -14.45 6.19 5.47
C SER A 152 -13.54 5.01 5.82
N LEU A 153 -12.47 5.30 6.54
CA LEU A 153 -11.50 4.34 7.04
C LEU A 153 -11.42 4.42 8.56
N THR A 154 -11.47 3.29 9.24
CA THR A 154 -11.09 3.13 10.64
C THR A 154 -10.17 1.92 10.80
N ALA A 155 -9.19 2.02 11.69
CA ALA A 155 -8.28 0.93 12.03
C ALA A 155 -8.18 0.83 13.56
N GLY A 156 -9.12 0.08 14.14
CA GLY A 156 -9.37 0.06 15.58
C GLY A 156 -9.55 1.47 16.13
N THR A 157 -8.84 1.78 17.22
CA THR A 157 -8.79 3.11 17.83
C THR A 157 -7.56 3.93 17.41
N LEU A 158 -6.70 3.39 16.54
CA LEU A 158 -5.39 3.98 16.23
C LEU A 158 -5.42 4.96 15.06
N ALA A 159 -6.32 4.77 14.09
CA ALA A 159 -6.41 5.65 12.94
C ALA A 159 -7.84 5.75 12.40
N ALA A 160 -8.20 6.93 11.90
CA ALA A 160 -9.41 7.15 11.14
C ALA A 160 -9.16 8.19 10.03
N VAL A 161 -9.67 7.94 8.83
CA VAL A 161 -9.69 8.90 7.73
C VAL A 161 -11.11 9.00 7.22
N ARG A 162 -11.60 10.23 7.03
CA ARG A 162 -12.92 10.48 6.44
C ARG A 162 -12.81 11.57 5.40
N THR A 163 -13.34 11.32 4.22
CA THR A 163 -13.49 12.34 3.18
C THR A 163 -14.97 12.69 3.00
N ARG A 164 -15.20 13.83 2.35
CA ARG A 164 -16.53 14.22 1.86
C ARG A 164 -16.46 14.40 0.36
N GLY A 165 -17.61 14.27 -0.30
CA GLY A 165 -17.73 14.62 -1.71
C GLY A 165 -17.48 16.11 -1.93
N ILE A 166 -17.05 16.44 -3.14
CA ILE A 166 -16.88 17.81 -3.62
C ILE A 166 -18.26 18.38 -3.92
N ASN A 167 -18.52 19.61 -3.49
CA ASN A 167 -19.78 20.32 -3.72
C ASN A 167 -19.55 21.54 -4.62
N VAL A 168 -20.64 22.06 -5.20
CA VAL A 168 -20.62 23.22 -6.13
C VAL A 168 -19.96 24.48 -5.54
N GLY A 169 -19.92 24.61 -4.22
CA GLY A 169 -19.28 25.74 -3.52
C GLY A 169 -17.80 25.54 -3.16
N ASP A 170 -17.20 24.40 -3.52
CA ASP A 170 -15.79 24.14 -3.30
C ASP A 170 -14.99 24.74 -4.46
N TYR A 171 -14.30 25.84 -4.21
CA TYR A 171 -13.42 26.51 -5.17
C TYR A 171 -11.95 26.24 -4.80
N HIS A 172 -11.09 26.11 -5.81
CA HIS A 172 -9.63 25.98 -5.66
C HIS A 172 -8.95 27.35 -5.62
#